data_AF-A0A931Q2L0-F1
#
_entry.id   AF-A0A931Q2L0-F1
#
_cell.length_a   1.000
_cell.length_b   1.000
_cell.length_c   1.000
_cell.angle_alpha   90.00
_cell.angle_beta   90.00
_cell.angle_gamma   90.00
#
_symmetry.space_group_name_H-M   'P 1'
#
loop_
_entity.id
_entity.type
_entity.pdbx_description
1 polymer ?
#
loop_
_entity_poly.entity_id
_entity_poly.type
_entity_poly.pdbx_seq_one_letter_code
_entity_poly.pdbx_strand_id
1 'polypeptide(L)'
;MLDFTDIIRQIVLLAFPVLIAVTFHELAHGYVADRLGDPTARLAGRLTINPLKHLDPIGTLVFVITRMIGWAKPVPVNPYNLKKTKKDMIWV
;
A
#
# COMPACT_ATOMS: atom_id res chain seq x y z
N MET A 1 6.38 27.82 15.70
CA MET A 1 5.15 28.02 14.91
C MET A 1 5.23 27.08 13.72
N LEU A 2 4.15 26.38 13.37
CA LEU A 2 4.14 25.54 12.16
C LEU A 2 4.31 26.48 10.95
N ASP A 3 5.45 26.40 10.26
CA ASP A 3 5.61 27.09 9.00
C ASP A 3 4.90 26.28 7.92
N PHE A 4 3.90 26.89 7.29
CA PHE A 4 3.19 26.29 6.15
C PHE A 4 4.15 25.92 5.03
N THR A 5 5.25 26.66 4.88
CA THR A 5 6.31 26.40 3.90
C THR A 5 6.98 25.06 4.15
N ASP A 6 7.29 24.72 5.41
CA ASP A 6 7.92 23.45 5.78
C ASP A 6 7.00 22.26 5.52
N ILE A 7 5.70 22.41 5.78
CA ILE A 7 4.68 21.38 5.51
C ILE A 7 4.61 21.09 4.01
N ILE A 8 4.47 22.14 3.20
CA ILE A 8 4.40 22.01 1.73
C ILE A 8 5.69 21.38 1.20
N ARG A 9 6.85 21.83 1.69
CA ARG A 9 8.15 21.28 1.30
C ARG A 9 8.25 19.78 1.60
N GLN A 10 7.86 19.35 2.80
CA GLN A 10 7.89 17.93 3.16
C GLN A 10 6.94 17.09 2.31
N ILE A 11 5.71 17.56 2.09
CA ILE A 11 4.74 16.85 1.24
C ILE A 11 5.30 16.69 -0.17
N VAL A 12 5.83 17.75 -0.78
CA VAL A 12 6.38 17.70 -2.15
C VAL A 12 7.57 16.74 -2.24
N LEU A 13 8.46 16.74 -1.24
CA LEU A 13 9.64 15.87 -1.23
C LEU A 13 9.30 14.40 -1.00
N LEU A 14 8.32 14.10 -0.14
CA LEU A 14 8.01 12.73 0.27
C LEU A 14 6.89 12.09 -0.55
N ALA A 15 5.95 12.85 -1.11
CA ALA A 15 4.78 12.30 -1.78
C ALA A 15 5.18 11.32 -2.88
N PHE A 16 6.05 11.72 -3.81
CA PHE A 16 6.44 10.87 -4.93
C PHE A 16 7.12 9.55 -4.51
N PRO A 17 8.21 9.55 -3.71
CA PRO A 17 8.86 8.30 -3.31
C PRO A 17 7.95 7.41 -2.44
N VAL A 18 7.16 7.99 -1.53
CA VAL A 18 6.24 7.21 -0.68
C VAL A 18 5.13 6.56 -1.51
N LEU A 19 4.53 7.30 -2.45
CA LEU A 19 3.48 6.76 -3.32
C LEU A 19 4.02 5.60 -4.16
N ILE A 20 5.22 5.73 -4.72
CA ILE A 20 5.85 4.64 -5.47
C ILE A 20 6.13 3.45 -4.55
N ALA A 21 6.78 3.68 -3.41
CA ALA A 21 7.16 2.60 -2.49
C ALA A 21 5.93 1.79 -2.05
N VAL A 22 4.86 2.45 -1.61
CA VAL A 22 3.61 1.81 -1.21
C VAL A 22 2.94 1.09 -2.37
N THR A 23 2.86 1.73 -3.54
CA THR A 23 2.21 1.14 -4.73
C THR A 23 2.88 -0.16 -5.13
N PHE A 24 4.21 -0.16 -5.23
CA PHE A 24 4.96 -1.36 -5.63
C PHE A 24 4.99 -2.42 -4.53
N HIS A 25 5.00 -2.02 -3.26
CA HIS A 25 4.90 -2.93 -2.12
C HIS A 25 3.59 -3.72 -2.16
N GLU A 26 2.45 -3.02 -2.22
CA GLU A 26 1.11 -3.65 -2.26
C GLU A 26 0.88 -4.44 -3.56
N LEU A 27 1.39 -3.93 -4.69
CA LEU A 27 1.36 -4.65 -5.95
C LEU A 27 2.16 -5.94 -5.87
N ALA A 28 3.33 -5.94 -5.23
CA ALA A 28 4.16 -7.13 -5.07
C ALA A 28 3.46 -8.17 -4.19
N HIS A 29 2.87 -7.77 -3.07
CA HIS A 29 2.07 -8.66 -2.22
C HIS A 29 0.94 -9.33 -3.00
N GLY A 30 0.14 -8.53 -3.71
CA GLY A 30 -0.96 -9.07 -4.53
C GLY A 30 -0.46 -9.96 -5.67
N TYR A 31 0.63 -9.59 -6.32
CA TYR A 31 1.21 -10.37 -7.42
C TYR A 31 1.75 -11.72 -6.94
N VAL A 32 2.43 -11.73 -5.81
CA VAL A 32 2.93 -12.96 -5.18
C VAL A 32 1.76 -13.84 -4.75
N ALA A 33 0.73 -13.27 -4.10
CA ALA A 33 -0.48 -14.01 -3.72
C ALA A 33 -1.15 -14.67 -4.94
N ASP A 34 -1.29 -13.92 -6.04
CA ASP A 34 -1.86 -14.42 -7.30
C ASP A 34 -1.07 -15.58 -7.90
N ARG A 35 0.27 -15.52 -7.85
CA ARG A 35 1.16 -16.60 -8.28
C ARG A 35 1.09 -17.83 -7.35
N LEU A 36 0.86 -17.61 -6.07
CA LEU A 36 0.71 -18.65 -5.05
C LEU A 36 -0.70 -19.28 -5.03
N GLY A 37 -1.64 -18.74 -5.80
CA GLY A 37 -2.96 -19.33 -6.05
C GLY A 37 -4.14 -18.47 -5.62
N ASP A 38 -3.90 -17.30 -5.01
CA ASP A 38 -4.97 -16.40 -4.56
C ASP A 38 -5.29 -15.28 -5.57
N PRO A 39 -6.38 -15.40 -6.36
CA PRO A 39 -6.74 -14.40 -7.35
C PRO A 39 -7.42 -13.16 -6.76
N THR A 40 -7.61 -13.07 -5.44
CA THR A 40 -8.44 -12.03 -4.78
C THR A 40 -8.03 -10.62 -5.18
N ALA A 41 -6.74 -10.29 -5.11
CA ALA A 41 -6.22 -8.98 -5.50
C ALA A 41 -6.48 -8.66 -6.98
N ARG A 42 -6.32 -9.65 -7.87
CA ARG A 42 -6.56 -9.49 -9.32
C ARG A 42 -8.02 -9.25 -9.62
N LEU A 43 -8.91 -10.05 -9.03
CA LEU A 43 -10.36 -9.93 -9.22
C LEU A 43 -10.91 -8.64 -8.63
N ALA A 44 -10.32 -8.13 -7.55
CA ALA A 44 -10.64 -6.83 -6.97
C ALA A 44 -10.07 -5.62 -7.76
N GLY A 45 -9.33 -5.86 -8.85
CA GLY A 45 -8.67 -4.81 -9.62
C GLY A 45 -7.56 -4.07 -8.85
N ARG A 46 -6.95 -4.75 -7.86
CA ARG A 46 -5.92 -4.19 -6.98
C ARG A 46 -4.49 -4.45 -7.47
N LEU A 47 -4.31 -5.32 -8.47
CA LEU A 47 -3.04 -5.46 -9.20
C LEU A 47 -2.87 -4.31 -10.21
N THR A 48 -2.56 -3.13 -9.70
CA THR A 48 -2.46 -1.90 -10.48
C THR A 48 -1.33 -1.00 -10.00
N ILE A 49 -0.72 -0.27 -10.91
CA ILE A 49 0.27 0.77 -10.61
C ILE A 49 -0.38 2.13 -10.28
N ASN A 50 -1.72 2.19 -10.23
CA ASN A 50 -2.42 3.41 -9.83
C ASN A 50 -2.27 3.63 -8.30
N PRO A 51 -1.50 4.64 -7.86
CA PRO A 51 -1.20 4.83 -6.44
C PRO A 51 -2.44 5.14 -5.61
N LEU A 52 -3.45 5.78 -6.21
CA LEU A 52 -4.69 6.15 -5.52
C LEU A 52 -5.50 4.93 -5.05
N LYS A 53 -5.29 3.76 -5.66
CA LYS A 53 -5.96 2.51 -5.24
C LYS A 53 -5.36 1.95 -3.95
N HIS A 54 -4.11 2.32 -3.64
CA HIS A 54 -3.33 1.83 -2.49
C HIS A 54 -3.28 2.82 -1.33
N LEU A 55 -3.90 3.99 -1.46
CA LEU A 55 -3.98 4.95 -0.37
C LEU A 55 -5.21 4.72 0.50
N ASP A 56 -5.00 4.80 1.81
CA ASP A 56 -6.08 4.94 2.77
C ASP A 56 -6.26 6.43 3.11
N PRO A 57 -7.45 7.04 2.89
CA PRO A 57 -7.66 8.45 3.18
C PRO A 57 -7.42 8.84 4.63
N ILE A 58 -7.74 7.96 5.59
CA ILE A 58 -7.55 8.19 7.02
C ILE A 58 -6.06 8.07 7.35
N GLY A 59 -5.41 6.99 6.92
CA GLY A 59 -3.97 6.78 7.12
C GLY A 59 -3.13 7.91 6.51
N THR A 60 -3.52 8.39 5.33
CA THR A 60 -2.87 9.52 4.64
C THR A 60 -3.07 10.82 5.42
N LEU A 61 -4.28 11.10 5.90
CA LEU A 61 -4.55 12.29 6.72
C LEU A 61 -3.76 12.27 8.04
N VAL A 62 -3.71 11.13 8.71
CA VAL A 62 -2.92 10.93 9.92
C VAL A 62 -1.44 11.16 9.65
N PHE A 63 -0.92 10.71 8.51
CA PHE A 63 0.47 10.97 8.11
C PHE A 63 0.75 12.45 7.90
N VAL A 64 -0.14 13.18 7.23
CA VAL A 64 0.03 14.62 6.99
C VAL A 64 0.01 15.41 8.30
N ILE A 65 -0.87 15.06 9.24
CA ILE A 65 -1.01 15.76 10.52
C ILE A 65 0.16 15.41 11.47
N THR A 66 0.50 14.13 11.59
CA THR A 66 1.49 13.66 12.59
C THR A 66 2.92 13.66 12.08
N ARG A 67 3.12 13.54 10.75
CA ARG A 67 4.41 13.41 10.06
C ARG A 67 5.26 12.20 10.47
N MET A 68 4.67 11.27 11.22
CA MET A 68 5.38 10.13 11.80
C MET A 68 4.66 8.82 11.52
N ILE A 69 3.33 8.82 11.53
CA ILE A 69 2.52 7.61 11.47
C ILE A 69 1.54 7.71 10.32
N GLY A 70 1.44 6.65 9.52
CA GLY A 70 0.48 6.52 8.43
C GLY A 70 0.48 5.09 7.92
N TRP A 71 -0.53 4.74 7.14
CA TRP A 71 -0.63 3.43 6.52
C TRP A 71 -1.28 3.52 5.14
N ALA A 72 -0.97 2.53 4.31
CA ALA A 72 -1.58 2.31 3.02
C ALA A 72 -2.90 1.56 3.17
N LYS A 73 -3.71 1.56 2.11
CA LYS A 73 -4.81 0.62 1.96
C LYS A 73 -4.21 -0.73 1.51
N PRO A 74 -4.26 -1.78 2.34
CA PRO A 74 -3.62 -3.05 2.01
C PRO A 74 -4.31 -3.73 0.81
N VAL A 75 -3.55 -4.54 0.08
CA VAL A 75 -4.06 -5.39 -0.98
C VAL A 75 -4.86 -6.55 -0.36
N PRO A 76 -6.07 -6.88 -0.87
CA PRO A 76 -6.86 -7.95 -0.29
C PRO A 76 -6.27 -9.31 -0.67
N VAL A 77 -6.11 -10.16 0.35
CA VAL A 77 -5.56 -11.51 0.23
C VAL A 77 -6.51 -12.46 0.96
N ASN A 78 -6.82 -13.59 0.32
CA ASN A 78 -7.57 -14.69 0.89
C ASN A 78 -6.63 -15.90 1.15
N PRO A 79 -6.22 -16.14 2.41
CA PRO A 79 -5.28 -17.22 2.75
C PRO A 79 -5.79 -18.63 2.42
N TYR A 80 -7.10 -18.81 2.27
CA TYR A 80 -7.72 -20.10 1.90
C TYR A 80 -7.50 -20.46 0.43
N ASN A 81 -7.18 -19.50 -0.43
CA ASN A 81 -6.85 -19.75 -1.84
C ASN A 81 -5.38 -20.08 -2.06
N LEU A 82 -4.51 -19.87 -1.05
CA LEU A 82 -3.08 -20.14 -1.15
C LEU A 82 -2.81 -21.64 -1.11
N LYS A 83 -1.87 -22.11 -1.94
CA LYS A 83 -1.49 -23.54 -2.01
C LYS A 83 -0.90 -24.06 -0.71
N LYS A 84 -0.09 -23.26 -0.03
CA LYS A 84 0.56 -23.59 1.26
C LYS A 84 0.42 -22.43 2.23
N THR A 85 -0.80 -22.16 2.70
CA THR A 85 -1.19 -21.00 3.53
C THR A 85 -0.11 -20.50 4.50
N LYS A 86 0.41 -21.35 5.40
CA LYS A 86 1.40 -20.91 6.41
C LYS A 86 2.73 -20.43 5.82
N LYS A 87 3.22 -21.06 4.74
CA LYS A 87 4.49 -20.71 4.10
C LYS A 87 4.31 -19.53 3.15
N ASP A 88 3.19 -19.52 2.43
CA ASP A 88 2.90 -18.57 1.37
C ASP A 88 2.57 -17.19 1.93
N MET A 89 1.88 -17.12 3.08
CA MET A 89 1.58 -15.88 3.80
C MET A 89 2.81 -15.12 4.33
N ILE A 90 4.03 -15.68 4.27
CA ILE A 90 5.25 -14.97 4.67
C ILE A 90 5.74 -14.06 3.53
N TRP A 91 5.37 -14.39 2.30
CA TRP A 91 5.77 -13.68 1.08
C TRP A 91 4.74 -12.66 0.60
N VAL A 92 3.53 -12.77 1.17
CA VAL A 92 2.35 -11.94 0.91
C VAL A 92 2.13 -11.04 2.10
#